data_AF-A0A821F0J9-F1
#
_entry.id   AF-A0A821F0J9-F1
#
_cell.length_a   1.000
_cell.length_b   1.000
_cell.length_c   1.000
_cell.angle_alpha   90.00
_cell.angle_beta   90.00
_cell.angle_gamma   90.00
#
_symmetry.space_group_name_H-M   'P 1'
#
loop_
_entity.id
_entity.type
_entity.pdbx_description
1 polymer ?
#
loop_
_entity_poly.entity_id
_entity_poly.type
_entity_poly.pdbx_seq_one_letter_code
_entity_poly.pdbx_strand_id
1 'polypeptide(L)'
;TCVLNFYPKSEQHMPFIYCTESTDGDVETVATQCAQKSTIDYDQITACTHSRLGNQLQHVYAVLTENLQPPHQYVPWITLNGEHTDDMQKQAEKDLIGLICKAYKGSDPPVQCKKNL
;
A
#
# COMPACT_ATOMS: atom_id res chain seq x y z
N THR A 1 0.92 6.57 -6.69
CA THR A 1 -0.30 6.49 -7.51
C THR A 1 -0.05 5.99 -8.93
N CYS A 2 0.89 6.59 -9.70
CA CYS A 2 1.20 6.15 -11.08
C CYS A 2 1.59 4.66 -11.19
N VAL A 3 2.43 4.15 -10.29
CA VAL A 3 2.81 2.72 -10.25
C VAL A 3 1.58 1.83 -10.10
N LEU A 4 0.68 2.15 -9.17
CA LEU A 4 -0.56 1.40 -8.93
C LEU A 4 -1.50 1.42 -10.15
N ASN A 5 -1.50 2.51 -10.91
CA ASN A 5 -2.31 2.64 -12.13
C ASN A 5 -1.82 1.73 -13.27
N PHE A 6 -0.51 1.72 -13.54
CA PHE A 6 0.05 0.90 -14.64
C PHE A 6 0.27 -0.57 -14.26
N TYR A 7 0.45 -0.84 -12.97
CA TYR A 7 0.73 -2.17 -12.43
C TYR A 7 -0.27 -2.52 -11.32
N PRO A 8 -1.56 -2.75 -11.64
CA PRO A 8 -2.62 -2.85 -10.64
C PRO A 8 -2.54 -4.10 -9.75
N LYS A 9 -1.80 -5.14 -10.16
CA LYS A 9 -1.62 -6.36 -9.36
C LYS A 9 -0.56 -6.13 -8.28
N SER A 10 -0.86 -6.49 -7.04
CA SER A 10 0.05 -6.35 -5.89
C SER A 10 1.41 -6.97 -6.14
N GLU A 11 1.46 -8.12 -6.80
CA GLU A 11 2.70 -8.86 -7.07
C GLU A 11 3.64 -8.09 -8.00
N GLN A 12 3.12 -7.14 -8.78
CA GLN A 12 3.90 -6.32 -9.72
C GLN A 12 4.43 -5.05 -9.05
N HIS A 13 3.60 -4.33 -8.29
CA HIS A 13 3.99 -3.03 -7.73
C HIS A 13 4.59 -3.10 -6.33
N MET A 14 4.20 -4.07 -5.49
CA MET A 14 4.67 -4.11 -4.10
C MET A 14 6.18 -4.30 -3.97
N PRO A 15 6.87 -5.12 -4.79
CA PRO A 15 8.33 -5.22 -4.71
C PRO A 15 9.04 -3.88 -4.97
N PHE A 16 8.52 -3.08 -5.92
CA PHE A 16 9.04 -1.76 -6.22
C PHE A 16 8.81 -0.80 -5.04
N ILE A 17 7.57 -0.70 -4.57
CA ILE A 17 7.20 0.19 -3.44
C ILE A 17 8.00 -0.18 -2.19
N TYR A 18 8.08 -1.47 -1.86
CA TYR A 18 8.85 -1.92 -0.72
C TYR A 18 10.32 -1.51 -0.84
N CYS A 19 10.94 -1.76 -2.01
CA CYS A 19 12.33 -1.37 -2.24
C CYS A 19 12.53 0.14 -2.06
N THR A 20 11.63 0.99 -2.59
CA THR A 20 11.77 2.44 -2.50
C THR A 20 11.61 2.96 -1.08
N GLU A 21 10.62 2.43 -0.34
CA GLU A 21 10.33 2.86 1.04
C GLU A 21 11.35 2.32 2.06
N SER A 22 12.04 1.21 1.74
CA SER A 22 13.04 0.60 2.63
C SER A 22 14.48 1.04 2.36
N THR A 23 14.71 1.92 1.38
CA THR A 23 16.05 2.32 0.96
C THR A 23 16.26 3.80 1.23
N ASP A 24 17.22 4.11 2.11
CA ASP A 24 17.61 5.50 2.39
C ASP A 24 18.29 6.12 1.16
N GLY A 25 17.93 7.36 0.84
CA GLY A 25 18.59 8.13 -0.21
C GLY A 25 17.69 9.18 -0.85
N ASP A 26 18.21 9.79 -1.90
CA ASP A 26 17.42 10.63 -2.78
C ASP A 26 16.33 9.80 -3.48
N VAL A 27 15.11 10.32 -3.49
CA VAL A 27 13.91 9.60 -3.94
C VAL A 27 14.04 9.15 -5.40
N GLU A 28 14.52 10.03 -6.29
CA GLU A 28 14.64 9.71 -7.72
C GLU A 28 15.72 8.67 -7.98
N THR A 29 16.85 8.81 -7.29
CA THR A 29 17.96 7.85 -7.36
C THR A 29 17.52 6.47 -6.87
N VAL A 30 16.88 6.41 -5.69
CA VAL A 30 16.38 5.16 -5.09
C VAL A 30 15.32 4.52 -5.98
N ALA A 31 14.36 5.31 -6.47
CA ALA A 31 13.30 4.81 -7.34
C ALA A 31 13.87 4.23 -8.65
N THR A 32 14.86 4.87 -9.25
CA THR A 32 15.56 4.34 -10.44
C THR A 32 16.23 2.98 -10.13
N GLN A 33 16.95 2.88 -9.01
CA GLN A 33 17.61 1.64 -8.61
C GLN A 33 16.61 0.50 -8.31
N CYS A 34 15.49 0.83 -7.67
CA CYS A 34 14.45 -0.13 -7.36
C CYS A 34 13.68 -0.59 -8.61
N ALA A 35 13.49 0.30 -9.58
CA ALA A 35 12.89 -0.05 -10.86
C ALA A 35 13.71 -1.12 -11.59
N GLN A 36 15.05 -0.99 -11.60
CA GLN A 36 15.97 -1.97 -12.21
C GLN A 36 15.87 -3.38 -11.60
N LYS A 37 15.39 -3.51 -10.36
CA LYS A 37 15.19 -4.79 -9.66
C LYS A 37 13.76 -5.33 -9.81
N SER A 38 12.93 -4.65 -10.60
CA SER A 38 11.50 -4.92 -10.71
C SER A 38 11.07 -5.01 -12.18
N THR A 39 9.76 -5.18 -12.43
CA THR A 39 9.19 -5.14 -13.79
C THR A 39 8.65 -3.76 -14.18
N ILE A 40 8.95 -2.73 -13.38
CA ILE A 40 8.45 -1.37 -13.55
C ILE A 40 9.27 -0.64 -14.62
N ASP A 41 8.57 -0.09 -15.61
CA ASP A 41 9.07 0.88 -16.58
C ASP A 41 9.13 2.25 -15.90
N TYR A 42 10.29 2.61 -15.39
CA TYR A 42 10.46 3.85 -14.63
C TYR A 42 10.29 5.12 -15.46
N ASP A 43 10.57 5.07 -16.77
CA ASP A 43 10.35 6.20 -17.66
C ASP A 43 8.86 6.47 -17.82
N GLN A 44 8.04 5.42 -17.97
CA GLN A 44 6.58 5.55 -17.96
C GLN A 44 6.06 6.10 -16.63
N ILE A 45 6.62 5.67 -15.50
CA ILE A 45 6.23 6.18 -14.17
C ILE A 45 6.60 7.65 -14.03
N THR A 46 7.82 8.04 -14.39
CA THR A 46 8.31 9.42 -14.30
C THR A 46 7.56 10.34 -15.25
N ALA A 47 7.23 9.90 -16.46
CA ALA A 47 6.38 10.67 -17.36
C ALA A 47 4.97 10.89 -16.75
N CYS A 48 4.42 9.86 -16.08
CA CYS A 48 3.13 9.97 -15.41
C CYS A 48 3.14 10.97 -14.24
N THR A 49 4.17 10.98 -13.39
CA THR A 49 4.25 11.88 -12.22
C THR A 49 4.25 13.36 -12.61
N HIS A 50 4.75 13.69 -13.80
CA HIS A 50 4.75 15.05 -14.35
C HIS A 50 3.55 15.38 -15.25
N SER A 51 2.59 14.46 -15.37
CA SER A 51 1.46 14.58 -16.30
C SER A 51 0.15 14.98 -15.62
N ARG A 52 -0.83 15.39 -16.44
CA ARG A 52 -2.23 15.54 -16.00
C ARG A 52 -2.79 14.26 -15.39
N LEU A 53 -2.42 13.09 -15.93
CA LEU A 53 -2.85 11.81 -15.41
C LEU A 53 -2.34 11.61 -13.97
N GLY A 54 -1.07 11.92 -13.70
CA GLY A 54 -0.50 11.85 -12.35
C GLY A 54 -1.29 12.69 -11.34
N ASN A 55 -1.61 13.94 -11.70
CA ASN A 55 -2.42 14.82 -10.88
C ASN A 55 -3.85 14.32 -10.68
N GLN A 56 -4.49 13.78 -11.72
CA GLN A 56 -5.82 13.18 -11.61
C GLN A 56 -5.82 11.99 -10.67
N LEU A 57 -4.81 11.11 -10.77
CA LEU A 57 -4.67 9.99 -9.87
C LEU A 57 -4.47 10.46 -8.42
N GLN A 58 -3.62 11.45 -8.17
CA GLN A 58 -3.47 12.02 -6.81
C GLN A 58 -4.79 12.58 -6.26
N HIS A 59 -5.57 13.28 -7.09
CA HIS A 59 -6.89 13.77 -6.68
C HIS A 59 -7.87 12.64 -6.31
N VAL A 60 -7.88 11.55 -7.08
CA VAL A 60 -8.71 10.36 -6.75
C VAL A 60 -8.33 9.81 -5.37
N TYR A 61 -7.04 9.63 -5.09
CA TYR A 61 -6.60 9.14 -3.79
C TYR A 61 -6.88 10.15 -2.66
N ALA A 62 -6.75 11.46 -2.90
CA ALA A 62 -7.13 12.49 -1.93
C ALA A 62 -8.62 12.39 -1.55
N VAL A 63 -9.52 12.25 -2.52
CA VAL A 63 -10.96 12.09 -2.26
C VAL A 63 -11.24 10.78 -1.50
N LEU A 64 -10.55 9.67 -1.82
CA LEU A 64 -10.69 8.42 -1.07
C LEU A 64 -10.25 8.59 0.39
N THR A 65 -9.15 9.30 0.62
CA THR A 65 -8.60 9.59 1.95
C THR A 65 -9.50 10.54 2.75
N GLU A 66 -10.03 11.60 2.14
CA GLU A 66 -10.96 12.56 2.77
C GLU A 66 -12.27 11.89 3.20
N ASN A 67 -12.71 10.86 2.47
CA ASN A 67 -13.94 10.13 2.75
C ASN A 67 -13.77 8.97 3.75
N LEU A 68 -12.59 8.79 4.35
CA LEU A 68 -12.40 7.80 5.42
C LEU A 68 -13.36 8.07 6.59
N GLN A 69 -13.92 7.00 7.14
CA GLN A 69 -14.80 7.06 8.31
C GLN A 69 -14.28 6.10 9.39
N PRO A 70 -13.87 6.59 10.58
CA PRO A 70 -13.71 8.01 10.91
C PRO A 70 -12.59 8.68 10.08
N PRO A 71 -12.60 10.03 9.94
CA PRO A 71 -11.52 10.75 9.29
C PRO A 71 -10.18 10.43 9.95
N HIS A 72 -9.12 10.24 9.15
CA HIS A 72 -7.81 9.91 9.69
C HIS A 72 -7.26 11.04 10.56
N GLN A 73 -6.52 10.69 11.61
CA GLN A 73 -5.87 11.67 12.49
C GLN A 73 -4.35 11.68 12.36
N TYR A 74 -3.78 10.62 11.78
CA TYR A 74 -2.36 10.44 11.55
C TYR A 74 -2.13 9.38 10.47
N VAL A 75 -0.87 9.17 10.10
CA VAL A 75 -0.43 8.07 9.23
C VAL A 75 0.58 7.19 9.96
N PRO A 76 0.60 5.87 9.70
CA PRO A 76 -0.31 5.12 8.81
C PRO A 76 -1.74 5.02 9.38
N TRP A 77 -2.75 4.96 8.51
CA TRP A 77 -4.16 4.78 8.87
C TRP A 77 -4.72 3.49 8.26
N ILE A 78 -4.96 2.48 9.09
CA ILE A 78 -5.26 1.12 8.65
C ILE A 78 -6.76 0.86 8.75
N THR A 79 -7.37 0.51 7.63
CA THR A 79 -8.76 0.02 7.58
C THR A 79 -8.78 -1.47 7.30
N LEU A 80 -9.65 -2.22 7.96
CA LEU A 80 -9.88 -3.64 7.69
C LEU A 80 -11.36 -3.83 7.36
N ASN A 81 -11.66 -4.38 6.18
CA ASN A 81 -13.03 -4.55 5.68
C ASN A 81 -13.86 -3.25 5.68
N GLY A 82 -13.21 -2.10 5.46
CA GLY A 82 -13.85 -0.78 5.43
C GLY A 82 -14.06 -0.12 6.80
N GLU A 83 -13.63 -0.77 7.88
CA GLU A 83 -13.76 -0.24 9.24
C GLU A 83 -12.40 0.14 9.84
N HIS A 84 -12.41 1.10 10.76
CA HIS A 84 -11.24 1.50 11.54
C HIS A 84 -11.63 1.75 13.01
N THR A 85 -10.79 1.27 13.93
CA THR A 85 -10.84 1.58 15.36
C THR A 85 -9.41 1.68 15.90
N ASP A 86 -9.21 2.41 16.99
CA ASP A 86 -7.91 2.53 17.65
C ASP A 86 -7.34 1.15 18.06
N ASP A 87 -8.19 0.22 18.48
CA ASP A 87 -7.77 -1.13 18.87
C ASP A 87 -7.38 -1.99 17.66
N MET A 88 -8.05 -1.80 16.52
CA MET A 88 -7.63 -2.42 15.25
C MET A 88 -6.29 -1.84 14.79
N GLN A 89 -6.13 -0.53 14.85
CA GLN A 89 -4.88 0.15 14.48
C GLN A 89 -3.71 -0.35 15.34
N LYS A 90 -3.85 -0.36 16.67
CA LYS A 90 -2.82 -0.89 17.59
C LYS A 90 -2.50 -2.36 17.32
N GLN A 91 -3.51 -3.18 17.04
CA GLN A 91 -3.29 -4.59 16.69
C GLN A 91 -2.59 -4.73 15.34
N ALA A 92 -2.95 -3.94 14.34
CA ALA A 92 -2.34 -3.98 13.03
C ALA A 92 -0.86 -3.58 13.08
N GLU A 93 -0.52 -2.52 13.81
CA GLU A 93 0.86 -2.06 14.00
C GLU A 93 1.71 -3.08 14.77
N LYS A 94 1.11 -3.86 15.66
CA LYS A 94 1.80 -4.88 16.46
C LYS A 94 1.91 -6.25 15.76
N ASP A 95 0.80 -6.71 15.17
CA ASP A 95 0.64 -8.02 14.54
C ASP A 95 -0.49 -7.98 13.50
N LEU A 96 -0.19 -7.38 12.33
CA LEU A 96 -1.11 -7.31 11.20
C LEU A 96 -1.61 -8.69 10.76
N ILE A 97 -0.74 -9.72 10.78
CA ILE A 97 -1.11 -11.07 10.36
C ILE A 97 -2.14 -11.65 11.34
N GLY A 98 -1.91 -11.54 12.65
CA GLY A 98 -2.87 -11.96 13.67
C GLY A 98 -4.22 -11.25 13.53
N LEU A 99 -4.22 -9.95 13.28
CA LEU A 99 -5.46 -9.19 13.04
C LEU A 99 -6.22 -9.71 11.80
N ILE A 100 -5.53 -9.90 10.67
CA ILE A 100 -6.13 -10.44 9.44
C ILE A 100 -6.69 -11.84 9.69
N CYS A 101 -5.95 -12.71 10.36
CA CYS A 101 -6.36 -14.07 10.65
C CYS A 101 -7.61 -14.14 11.53
N LYS A 102 -7.73 -13.26 12.54
CA LYS A 102 -8.95 -13.15 13.36
C LYS A 102 -10.16 -12.68 12.55
N ALA A 103 -9.94 -11.83 11.54
CA ALA A 103 -11.01 -11.32 10.68
C ALA A 103 -11.39 -12.28 9.53
N TYR A 104 -10.59 -13.31 9.27
CA TYR A 104 -10.83 -14.28 8.20
C TYR A 104 -12.02 -15.19 8.53
N LYS A 105 -13.00 -15.23 7.61
CA LYS A 105 -14.25 -16.01 7.77
C LYS A 105 -14.31 -17.26 6.89
N GLY A 106 -13.27 -17.53 6.09
CA GLY A 106 -13.24 -18.70 5.21
C GLY A 106 -12.99 -20.01 5.97
N SER A 107 -13.48 -21.12 5.43
CA SER A 107 -13.38 -22.44 6.07
C SER A 107 -12.01 -23.10 5.97
N ASP A 108 -11.18 -22.69 5.00
CA ASP A 108 -9.76 -23.11 4.92
C ASP A 108 -8.88 -21.86 5.08
N PRO A 109 -8.39 -21.58 6.29
CA PRO A 109 -7.51 -20.45 6.53
C PRO A 109 -6.11 -20.70 5.96
N PRO A 110 -5.39 -19.64 5.53
CA PRO A 110 -3.98 -19.74 5.16
C PRO A 110 -3.14 -20.37 6.27
N VAL A 111 -2.06 -21.07 5.91
CA VAL A 111 -1.19 -21.75 6.90
C VAL A 111 -0.63 -20.80 7.97
N GLN A 112 -0.41 -19.53 7.61
CA GLN A 112 0.04 -18.48 8.52
C GLN A 112 -0.97 -18.21 9.64
N CYS A 113 -2.26 -18.40 9.39
CA CYS A 113 -3.31 -18.25 10.38
C CYS A 113 -3.47 -19.47 11.29
N LYS A 114 -2.97 -20.64 10.88
CA LYS A 114 -3.03 -21.87 11.67
C LYS A 114 -2.04 -21.87 12.86
N LYS A 115 -1.12 -20.91 12.94
CA LYS A 115 -0.17 -20.72 14.05
C LYS A 115 -0.69 -19.83 15.19
N ASN A 116 -1.82 -19.13 14.97
CA ASN A 116 -2.37 -18.10 15.86
C ASN A 116 -3.80 -18.43 16.36
N LEU A 117 -4.23 -19.68 16.20
CA LEU A 117 -5.43 -20.28 16.81
C LEU A 117 -5.00 -21.18 17.98
#